data_AF-A0A961HU35-F1
#
_entry.id   AF-A0A961HU35-F1
#
_cell.length_a   1.000
_cell.length_b   1.000
_cell.length_c   1.000
_cell.angle_alpha   90.00
_cell.angle_beta   90.00
_cell.angle_gamma   90.00
#
_symmetry.space_group_name_H-M   'P 1'
#
loop_
_entity.id
_entity.type
_entity.pdbx_description
1 polymer ?
#
loop_
_entity_poly.entity_id
_entity_poly.type
_entity_poly.pdbx_seq_one_letter_code
_entity_poly.pdbx_strand_id
1 'polypeptide(L)'
;MQAMDLASRETLNDYSLQESPQRHLLDITRGAQYKWTGSMSDQNLREETERIARLYISHFVVSHEQYYFLRQTIQLARLSGARVLLFWPRMNPYLLRAMNATPAIAGIRERVTEIARMEGAQIVDMNDDRILNCNDFYDASHLSVSCFPEMHRVILSRLTDRPLAVAATR
;
A
#
# COMPACT_ATOMS: atom_id res chain seq x y z
N MET A 1 -10.63 -22.10 -23.64
CA MET A 1 -11.44 -20.89 -23.91
C MET A 1 -12.77 -20.84 -23.17
N GLN A 2 -13.27 -21.91 -22.52
CA GLN A 2 -14.53 -21.86 -21.74
C GLN A 2 -14.39 -21.28 -20.31
N ALA A 3 -13.19 -21.29 -19.72
CA ALA A 3 -12.99 -20.84 -18.33
C ALA A 3 -13.08 -19.32 -18.13
N MET A 4 -12.82 -18.51 -19.17
CA MET A 4 -12.86 -17.04 -19.07
C MET A 4 -14.26 -16.45 -19.24
N ASP A 5 -15.20 -17.20 -19.79
CA ASP A 5 -16.58 -16.73 -20.03
C ASP A 5 -17.42 -16.77 -18.74
N LEU A 6 -17.09 -17.70 -17.82
CA LEU A 6 -17.77 -17.87 -16.54
C LEU A 6 -17.41 -16.81 -15.49
N ALA A 7 -16.19 -16.26 -15.53
CA ALA A 7 -15.77 -15.22 -14.59
C ALA A 7 -16.51 -13.87 -14.80
N SER A 8 -17.19 -13.70 -15.93
CA SER A 8 -17.91 -12.47 -16.28
C SER A 8 -19.35 -12.39 -15.75
N ARG A 9 -19.83 -13.42 -15.05
CA ARG A 9 -21.25 -13.55 -14.65
C ARG A 9 -21.53 -13.59 -13.15
N GLU A 10 -20.51 -13.60 -12.30
CA GLU A 10 -20.73 -13.63 -10.85
C GLU A 10 -21.22 -12.27 -10.36
N THR A 11 -22.49 -12.20 -9.93
CA THR A 11 -23.01 -11.06 -9.18
C THR A 11 -22.79 -11.29 -7.69
N LEU A 12 -22.82 -10.23 -6.86
CA LEU A 12 -22.71 -10.38 -5.40
C LEU A 12 -23.78 -11.30 -4.79
N ASN A 13 -24.88 -11.54 -5.51
CA ASN A 13 -25.94 -12.47 -5.10
C ASN A 13 -25.56 -13.95 -5.30
N ASP A 14 -24.62 -14.23 -6.20
CA ASP A 14 -24.10 -15.58 -6.48
C ASP A 14 -22.86 -15.91 -5.62
N TYR A 15 -22.31 -14.89 -4.93
CA TYR A 15 -21.16 -15.05 -4.05
C TYR A 15 -21.57 -15.66 -2.71
N SER A 16 -21.21 -16.93 -2.50
CA SER A 16 -21.26 -17.58 -1.20
C SER A 16 -19.89 -17.54 -0.53
N LEU A 17 -19.77 -16.82 0.60
CA LEU A 17 -18.54 -16.83 1.40
C LEU A 17 -18.17 -18.23 1.89
N GLN A 18 -19.14 -19.15 2.05
CA GLN A 18 -18.88 -20.53 2.48
C GLN A 18 -18.28 -21.39 1.36
N GLU A 19 -18.65 -21.12 0.11
CA GLU A 19 -18.24 -21.92 -1.06
C GLU A 19 -17.16 -21.22 -1.89
N SER A 20 -16.79 -19.99 -1.51
CA SER A 20 -15.76 -19.19 -2.16
C SER A 20 -14.41 -19.95 -2.21
N PRO A 21 -13.84 -20.16 -3.41
CA PRO A 21 -12.50 -20.73 -3.55
C PRO A 21 -11.42 -19.92 -2.81
N GLN A 22 -11.63 -18.60 -2.71
CA GLN A 22 -10.75 -17.71 -1.96
C GLN A 22 -10.75 -18.09 -0.49
N ARG A 23 -11.89 -18.41 0.13
CA ARG A 23 -11.94 -18.89 1.52
C ARG A 23 -11.18 -20.19 1.73
N HIS A 24 -11.28 -21.14 0.80
CA HIS A 24 -10.50 -22.38 0.91
C HIS A 24 -8.99 -22.09 0.91
N LEU A 25 -8.54 -21.13 0.10
CA LEU A 25 -7.16 -20.63 0.12
C LEU A 25 -6.82 -19.95 1.46
N LEU A 26 -7.73 -19.17 2.04
CA LEU A 26 -7.58 -18.58 3.37
C LEU A 26 -7.40 -19.66 4.46
N ASP A 27 -8.18 -20.73 4.39
CA ASP A 27 -8.13 -21.82 5.36
C ASP A 27 -6.85 -22.66 5.21
N ILE A 28 -6.44 -22.98 3.98
CA ILE A 28 -5.18 -23.68 3.67
C ILE A 28 -3.98 -22.88 4.17
N THR A 29 -4.02 -21.56 3.96
CA THR A 29 -2.94 -20.67 4.42
C THR A 29 -3.04 -20.33 5.91
N ARG A 30 -4.01 -20.90 6.64
CA ARG A 30 -4.31 -20.67 8.06
C ARG A 30 -4.48 -19.18 8.40
N GLY A 31 -5.10 -18.44 7.51
CA GLY A 31 -5.20 -17.00 7.68
C GLY A 31 -3.85 -16.31 7.48
N ALA A 32 -3.10 -16.63 6.42
CA ALA A 32 -1.88 -15.86 6.11
C ALA A 32 -2.19 -14.38 5.88
N GLN A 33 -3.41 -14.07 5.42
CA GLN A 33 -4.00 -12.74 5.38
C GLN A 33 -4.57 -12.24 6.72
N TYR A 34 -4.38 -12.96 7.82
CA TYR A 34 -4.57 -12.50 9.21
C TYR A 34 -3.23 -12.40 9.95
N LYS A 35 -2.13 -12.86 9.35
CA LYS A 35 -0.78 -12.69 9.92
C LYS A 35 -0.31 -11.22 9.93
N TRP A 36 -1.10 -10.24 9.52
CA TRP A 36 -0.83 -8.81 9.72
C TRP A 36 -0.47 -8.44 11.16
N THR A 37 -0.73 -9.31 12.14
CA THR A 37 -0.38 -9.13 13.55
C THR A 37 1.05 -9.51 13.92
N GLY A 38 1.86 -10.02 12.97
CA GLY A 38 3.23 -10.49 13.22
C GLY A 38 4.30 -9.47 12.83
N SER A 39 5.49 -9.65 13.40
CA SER A 39 6.70 -8.90 13.09
C SER A 39 7.76 -9.84 12.54
N MET A 40 8.36 -9.52 11.41
CA MET A 40 9.56 -10.24 10.94
C MET A 40 10.79 -9.78 11.70
N SER A 41 11.72 -10.72 11.90
CA SER A 41 13.07 -10.38 12.31
C SER A 41 13.78 -9.60 11.20
N ASP A 42 14.78 -8.81 11.58
CA ASP A 42 15.61 -8.06 10.62
C ASP A 42 16.25 -8.96 9.55
N GLN A 43 16.72 -10.15 9.95
CA GLN A 43 17.26 -11.15 9.02
C GLN A 43 16.19 -11.59 8.00
N ASN A 44 14.99 -11.95 8.45
CA ASN A 44 13.92 -12.39 7.56
C ASN A 44 13.49 -11.26 6.60
N LEU A 45 13.42 -10.01 7.09
CA LEU A 45 13.12 -8.85 6.26
C LEU A 45 14.16 -8.66 5.16
N ARG A 46 15.44 -8.86 5.47
CA ARG A 46 16.52 -8.77 4.48
C ARG A 46 16.38 -9.85 3.42
N GLU A 47 16.26 -11.11 3.83
CA GLU A 47 16.14 -12.26 2.94
C GLU A 47 14.91 -12.14 2.02
N GLU A 48 13.78 -11.71 2.59
CA GLU A 48 12.56 -11.51 1.81
C GLU A 48 12.65 -10.29 0.89
N THR A 49 13.26 -9.20 1.34
CA THR A 49 13.50 -8.04 0.46
C THR A 49 14.33 -8.43 -0.74
N GLU A 50 15.40 -9.21 -0.56
CA GLU A 50 16.20 -9.69 -1.68
C GLU A 50 15.39 -10.57 -2.63
N ARG A 51 14.51 -11.42 -2.08
CA ARG A 51 13.59 -12.24 -2.89
C ARG A 51 12.64 -11.37 -3.71
N ILE A 52 12.01 -10.35 -3.11
CA ILE A 52 11.13 -9.40 -3.80
C ILE A 52 11.92 -8.63 -4.86
N ALA A 53 13.13 -8.18 -4.53
CA ALA A 53 13.96 -7.42 -5.44
C ALA A 53 14.32 -8.22 -6.70
N ARG A 54 14.70 -9.50 -6.52
CA ARG A 54 15.03 -10.41 -7.61
C ARG A 54 13.83 -10.79 -8.48
N LEU A 55 12.68 -11.03 -7.88
CA LEU A 55 11.50 -11.54 -8.60
C LEU A 55 10.69 -10.43 -9.27
N TYR A 56 10.58 -9.26 -8.62
CA TYR A 56 9.65 -8.21 -9.04
C TYR A 56 10.38 -6.94 -9.43
N ILE A 57 11.20 -6.37 -8.55
CA ILE A 57 11.76 -5.01 -8.76
C ILE A 57 12.68 -4.96 -9.99
N SER A 58 13.55 -5.96 -10.14
CA SER A 58 14.50 -6.08 -11.26
C SER A 58 13.84 -6.08 -12.64
N HIS A 59 12.58 -6.52 -12.72
CA HIS A 59 11.83 -6.67 -13.96
C HIS A 59 10.68 -5.65 -14.09
N PHE A 60 10.43 -4.86 -13.05
CA PHE A 60 9.30 -3.95 -13.03
C PHE A 60 9.59 -2.72 -13.87
N VAL A 61 8.67 -2.44 -14.80
CA VAL A 61 8.66 -1.22 -15.60
C VAL A 61 7.31 -0.58 -15.40
N VAL A 62 7.30 0.69 -14.97
CA VAL A 62 6.04 1.42 -14.86
C VAL A 62 5.55 1.81 -16.25
N SER A 63 4.34 1.38 -16.53
CA SER A 63 3.63 1.69 -17.76
C SER A 63 3.14 3.14 -17.78
N HIS A 64 2.98 3.71 -18.97
CA HIS A 64 2.42 5.06 -19.11
C HIS A 64 0.96 5.11 -18.63
N GLU A 65 0.23 4.02 -18.84
CA GLU A 65 -1.15 3.80 -18.45
C GLU A 65 -1.33 3.93 -16.94
N GLN A 66 -0.40 3.42 -16.13
CA GLN A 66 -0.46 3.59 -14.67
C GLN A 66 -0.42 5.07 -14.26
N TYR A 67 0.42 5.89 -14.90
CA TYR A 67 0.45 7.33 -14.65
C TYR A 67 -0.81 8.05 -15.14
N TYR A 68 -1.35 7.62 -16.29
CA TYR A 68 -2.60 8.15 -16.83
C TYR A 68 -3.76 7.87 -15.87
N PHE A 69 -3.94 6.61 -15.44
CA PHE A 69 -5.00 6.23 -14.51
C PHE A 69 -4.87 6.92 -13.16
N LEU A 70 -3.66 7.05 -12.62
CA LEU A 70 -3.44 7.82 -11.40
C LEU A 70 -3.96 9.26 -11.56
N ARG A 71 -3.57 9.95 -12.63
CA ARG A 71 -4.00 11.33 -12.90
C ARG A 71 -5.52 11.42 -12.99
N GLN A 72 -6.14 10.57 -13.81
CA GLN A 72 -7.59 10.56 -13.99
C GLN A 72 -8.34 10.28 -12.68
N THR A 73 -7.83 9.37 -11.86
CA THR A 73 -8.43 9.04 -10.57
C THR A 73 -8.44 10.25 -9.62
N ILE A 74 -7.30 10.95 -9.50
CA ILE A 74 -7.19 12.14 -8.64
C ILE A 74 -8.09 13.27 -9.17
N GLN A 75 -8.10 13.47 -10.49
CA GLN A 75 -8.92 14.49 -11.14
C GLN A 75 -10.41 14.24 -10.91
N LEU A 76 -10.89 13.01 -11.12
CA LEU A 76 -12.29 12.64 -10.89
C LEU A 76 -12.70 12.80 -9.43
N ALA A 77 -11.85 12.37 -8.48
CA ALA A 77 -12.12 12.53 -7.05
C ALA A 77 -12.24 14.01 -6.65
N ARG A 78 -11.41 14.89 -7.23
CA ARG A 78 -11.52 16.33 -6.97
C ARG A 78 -12.79 16.94 -7.57
N LEU A 79 -13.14 16.56 -8.79
CA LEU A 79 -14.36 17.03 -9.44
C LEU A 79 -15.61 16.60 -8.67
N SER A 80 -15.57 15.47 -7.97
CA SER A 80 -16.65 15.04 -7.07
C SER A 80 -16.62 15.72 -5.69
N GLY A 81 -15.69 16.66 -5.45
CA GLY A 81 -15.53 17.34 -4.16
C GLY A 81 -14.84 16.50 -3.07
N ALA A 82 -14.26 15.35 -3.41
CA ALA A 82 -13.51 14.54 -2.45
C ALA A 82 -12.11 15.13 -2.20
N ARG A 83 -11.67 15.06 -0.94
CA ARG A 83 -10.29 15.34 -0.56
C ARG A 83 -9.42 14.14 -0.90
N VAL A 84 -8.29 14.37 -1.57
CA VAL A 84 -7.37 13.31 -1.99
C VAL A 84 -6.06 13.45 -1.23
N LEU A 85 -5.60 12.33 -0.67
CA LEU A 85 -4.31 12.18 -0.02
C LEU A 85 -3.53 11.09 -0.75
N LEU A 86 -2.40 11.45 -1.35
CA LEU A 86 -1.36 10.50 -1.74
C LEU A 86 -0.47 10.29 -0.50
N PHE A 87 -0.28 9.05 -0.08
CA PHE A 87 0.73 8.74 0.92
C PHE A 87 1.70 7.66 0.44
N TRP A 88 2.99 7.88 0.70
CA TRP A 88 4.00 6.85 0.57
C TRP A 88 4.06 6.07 1.89
N PRO A 89 3.75 4.76 1.89
CA PRO A 89 3.85 3.97 3.11
C PRO A 89 5.30 3.91 3.59
N ARG A 90 5.48 3.72 4.89
CA ARG A 90 6.79 3.39 5.47
C ARG A 90 7.25 2.08 4.88
N MET A 91 8.46 2.08 4.34
CA MET A 91 9.10 0.88 3.85
C MET A 91 10.21 0.46 4.81
N ASN A 92 10.47 -0.84 4.85
CA ASN A 92 11.64 -1.31 5.58
C ASN A 92 12.92 -0.77 4.90
N PRO A 93 14.03 -0.56 5.66
CA PRO A 93 15.23 0.08 5.11
C PRO A 93 15.88 -0.68 3.95
N TYR A 94 15.78 -2.02 3.91
CA TYR A 94 16.31 -2.83 2.82
C TYR A 94 15.52 -2.58 1.53
N LEU A 95 14.19 -2.59 1.60
CA LEU A 95 13.33 -2.39 0.43
C LEU A 95 13.48 -0.97 -0.12
N LEU A 96 13.51 0.04 0.76
CA LEU A 96 13.74 1.43 0.34
C LEU A 96 15.07 1.57 -0.43
N ARG A 97 16.15 0.93 0.04
CA ARG A 97 17.43 0.92 -0.68
C ARG A 97 17.32 0.21 -2.03
N ALA A 98 16.66 -0.95 -2.09
CA ALA A 98 16.50 -1.69 -3.34
C ALA A 98 15.70 -0.89 -4.38
N MET A 99 14.64 -0.20 -3.94
CA MET A 99 13.84 0.68 -4.79
C MET A 99 14.66 1.84 -5.35
N ASN A 100 15.42 2.52 -4.51
CA ASN A 100 16.24 3.68 -4.92
C ASN A 100 17.44 3.28 -5.79
N ALA A 101 17.97 2.07 -5.61
CA ALA A 101 19.10 1.56 -6.38
C ALA A 101 18.71 1.06 -7.78
N THR A 102 17.41 0.90 -8.08
CA THR A 102 16.93 0.32 -9.34
C THR A 102 16.52 1.43 -10.32
N PRO A 103 17.30 1.72 -11.39
CA PRO A 103 17.05 2.88 -12.25
C PRO A 103 15.69 2.88 -12.94
N ALA A 104 15.16 1.69 -13.29
CA ALA A 104 13.86 1.54 -13.93
C ALA A 104 12.69 2.07 -13.10
N ILE A 105 12.87 2.17 -11.78
CA ILE A 105 11.81 2.52 -10.83
C ILE A 105 12.18 3.69 -9.90
N ALA A 106 13.44 4.14 -9.91
CA ALA A 106 13.94 5.21 -9.05
C ALA A 106 13.16 6.53 -9.23
N GLY A 107 12.62 6.80 -10.43
CA GLY A 107 11.84 8.01 -10.73
C GLY A 107 10.34 7.94 -10.42
N ILE A 108 9.81 6.77 -10.04
CA ILE A 108 8.36 6.60 -9.81
C ILE A 108 7.88 7.53 -8.71
N ARG A 109 8.63 7.59 -7.60
CA ARG A 109 8.24 8.38 -6.43
C ARG A 109 8.08 9.86 -6.80
N GLU A 110 9.08 10.40 -7.49
CA GLU A 110 9.07 11.79 -7.94
C GLU A 110 7.91 12.06 -8.91
N ARG A 111 7.73 11.19 -9.90
CA ARG A 111 6.70 11.36 -10.93
C ARG A 111 5.27 11.26 -10.37
N VAL A 112 5.01 10.29 -9.50
CA VAL A 112 3.71 10.12 -8.84
C VAL A 112 3.42 11.30 -7.91
N THR A 113 4.44 11.76 -7.17
CA THR A 113 4.35 12.96 -6.31
C THR A 113 4.04 14.21 -7.13
N GLU A 114 4.69 14.37 -8.28
CA GLU A 114 4.44 15.49 -9.18
C GLU A 114 3.01 15.48 -9.73
N ILE A 115 2.53 14.32 -10.21
CA ILE A 115 1.14 14.16 -10.69
C ILE A 115 0.17 14.52 -9.57
N ALA A 116 0.33 13.94 -8.39
CA ALA A 116 -0.55 14.21 -7.26
C ALA A 116 -0.57 15.70 -6.87
N ARG A 117 0.60 16.36 -6.86
CA ARG A 117 0.71 17.81 -6.58
C ARG A 117 -0.01 18.66 -7.63
N MET A 118 0.23 18.39 -8.91
CA MET A 118 -0.42 19.12 -10.02
C MET A 118 -1.93 18.95 -9.97
N GLU A 119 -2.36 17.73 -9.68
CA GLU A 119 -3.77 17.41 -9.48
C GLU A 119 -4.25 17.76 -8.07
N GLY A 120 -3.56 18.58 -7.28
CA GLY A 120 -4.08 19.17 -6.03
C GLY A 120 -4.37 18.19 -4.90
N ALA A 121 -3.79 16.99 -4.92
CA ALA A 121 -3.81 16.07 -3.78
C ALA A 121 -2.80 16.53 -2.70
N GLN A 122 -3.14 16.26 -1.44
CA GLN A 122 -2.17 16.34 -0.35
C GLN A 122 -1.19 15.18 -0.45
N ILE A 123 0.04 15.38 0.04
CA ILE A 123 1.12 14.39 -0.05
C ILE A 123 1.71 14.16 1.33
N VAL A 124 1.87 12.90 1.70
CA VAL A 124 2.50 12.47 2.96
C VAL A 124 3.52 11.38 2.67
N ASP A 125 4.75 11.55 3.16
CA ASP A 125 5.76 10.49 3.10
C ASP A 125 5.97 9.90 4.49
N MET A 126 5.45 8.69 4.73
CA MET A 126 5.61 8.00 6.02
C MET A 126 7.01 7.39 6.19
N ASN A 127 7.92 7.56 5.22
CA ASN A 127 9.34 7.27 5.41
C ASN A 127 10.08 8.38 6.19
N ASP A 128 9.43 9.52 6.45
CA ASP A 128 9.94 10.54 7.38
C ASP A 128 9.64 10.13 8.83
N ASP A 129 10.69 9.93 9.64
CA ASP A 129 10.56 9.54 11.06
C ASP A 129 9.80 10.57 11.90
N ARG A 130 9.65 11.82 11.42
CA ARG A 130 8.84 12.86 12.07
C ARG A 130 7.34 12.68 11.80
N ILE A 131 6.97 11.86 10.82
CA ILE A 131 5.59 11.59 10.41
C ILE A 131 5.11 10.24 10.97
N LEU A 132 5.92 9.19 10.84
CA LEU A 132 5.60 7.86 11.34
C LEU A 132 6.87 7.17 11.86
N ASN A 133 6.87 6.75 13.12
CA ASN A 133 8.02 6.10 13.76
C ASN A 133 7.83 4.58 13.98
N CYS A 134 6.76 4.00 13.43
CA CYS A 134 6.54 2.56 13.51
C CYS A 134 7.38 1.81 12.47
N ASN A 135 8.25 0.92 12.93
CA ASN A 135 9.12 0.07 12.11
C ASN A 135 8.79 -1.42 12.27
N ASP A 136 7.53 -1.73 12.58
CA ASP A 136 7.05 -3.10 12.69
C ASP A 136 6.53 -3.57 11.33
N PHE A 137 7.20 -4.56 10.75
CA PHE A 137 6.92 -5.06 9.41
C PHE A 137 6.50 -6.52 9.49
N TYR A 138 5.32 -6.81 8.95
CA TYR A 138 4.84 -8.18 8.85
C TYR A 138 5.53 -8.95 7.72
N ASP A 139 5.87 -8.25 6.64
CA ASP A 139 6.67 -8.77 5.53
C ASP A 139 7.56 -7.65 4.97
N ALA A 140 8.39 -7.96 3.98
CA ALA A 140 9.30 -6.96 3.40
C ALA A 140 8.59 -5.74 2.76
N SER A 141 7.32 -5.82 2.39
CA SER A 141 6.58 -4.73 1.71
C SER A 141 5.51 -4.05 2.57
N HIS A 142 5.08 -4.67 3.67
CA HIS A 142 3.94 -4.22 4.46
C HIS A 142 4.28 -4.03 5.93
N LEU A 143 3.76 -2.94 6.49
CA LEU A 143 3.72 -2.73 7.94
C LEU A 143 2.80 -3.76 8.60
N SER A 144 3.15 -4.12 9.83
CA SER A 144 2.25 -4.82 10.75
C SER A 144 1.07 -3.94 11.13
N VAL A 145 -0.06 -4.57 11.48
CA VAL A 145 -1.29 -3.91 11.94
C VAL A 145 -1.06 -3.09 13.22
N SER A 146 0.00 -3.42 13.98
CA SER A 146 0.45 -2.65 15.15
C SER A 146 0.73 -1.18 14.80
N CYS A 147 1.13 -0.89 13.56
CA CYS A 147 1.41 0.47 13.08
C CYS A 147 0.16 1.24 12.65
N PHE A 148 -0.97 0.56 12.41
CA PHE A 148 -2.17 1.18 11.84
C PHE A 148 -2.76 2.29 12.71
N PRO A 149 -2.80 2.20 14.06
CA PRO A 149 -3.27 3.30 14.89
C PRO A 149 -2.51 4.62 14.65
N GLU A 150 -1.18 4.57 14.49
CA GLU A 150 -0.36 5.76 14.22
C GLU A 150 -0.58 6.26 12.78
N MET A 151 -0.57 5.35 11.79
CA MET A 151 -0.86 5.69 10.39
C MET A 151 -2.24 6.34 10.22
N HIS A 152 -3.28 5.80 10.87
CA HIS A 152 -4.62 6.36 10.81
C HIS A 152 -4.67 7.75 11.42
N ARG A 153 -3.95 8.01 12.51
CA ARG A 153 -3.85 9.37 13.07
C ARG A 153 -3.21 10.33 12.05
N VAL A 154 -2.12 9.92 11.41
CA VAL A 154 -1.48 10.74 10.36
C VAL A 154 -2.48 11.04 9.24
N ILE A 155 -3.13 10.02 8.68
CA ILE A 155 -4.08 10.18 7.57
C ILE A 155 -5.26 11.09 7.96
N LEU A 156 -5.92 10.82 9.09
CA LEU A 156 -7.09 11.57 9.53
C LEU A 156 -6.74 13.03 9.84
N SER A 157 -5.57 13.31 10.43
CA SER A 157 -5.13 14.68 10.70
C SER A 157 -4.98 15.52 9.43
N ARG A 158 -4.62 14.89 8.31
CA ARG A 158 -4.43 15.55 7.01
C ARG A 158 -5.77 15.78 6.31
N LEU A 159 -6.69 14.82 6.43
CA LEU A 159 -7.99 14.88 5.76
C LEU A 159 -9.03 15.72 6.49
N THR A 160 -8.94 15.91 7.81
CA THR A 160 -10.02 16.53 8.61
C THR A 160 -9.80 17.98 9.04
N ASP A 161 -8.64 18.60 8.74
CA ASP A 161 -8.23 19.95 9.22
C ASP A 161 -8.37 20.16 10.74
N ARG A 162 -8.56 19.08 11.51
CA ARG A 162 -8.72 19.11 12.97
C ARG A 162 -7.47 18.52 13.61
N PRO A 163 -6.83 19.22 14.56
CA PRO A 163 -5.81 18.59 15.38
C PRO A 163 -6.45 17.41 16.11
N LEU A 164 -5.93 16.20 15.87
CA LEU A 164 -6.38 15.02 16.60
C LEU A 164 -6.01 15.21 18.07
N ALA A 165 -7.01 15.17 18.94
CA ALA A 165 -6.78 15.20 20.38
C ALA A 165 -5.82 14.06 20.73
N VAL A 166 -4.65 14.42 21.26
CA VAL A 166 -3.71 13.44 21.81
C VAL A 166 -4.44 12.77 22.95
N ALA A 167 -4.78 11.49 22.78
CA ALA A 167 -5.28 10.68 23.88
C ALA A 167 -4.19 10.67 24.94
N ALA A 168 -4.44 11.36 26.06
CA ALA A 168 -3.58 11.33 27.22
C ALA A 168 -3.42 9.87 27.63
N THR A 169 -2.21 9.35 27.44
CA THR A 169 -1.76 8.09 28.04
C THR A 169 -1.94 8.19 29.55
N ARG A 170 -2.77 7.30 30.11
CA ARG A 170 -2.68 6.90 31.51
C ARG A 170 -1.72 5.72 31.61
#